data_AF-A0A917MUH9-F1
#
_entry.id   AF-A0A917MUH9-F1
#
_cell.length_a   1.000
_cell.length_b   1.000
_cell.length_c   1.000
_cell.angle_alpha   90.00
_cell.angle_beta   90.00
_cell.angle_gamma   90.00
#
_symmetry.space_group_name_H-M   'P 1'
#
loop_
_entity.id
_entity.type
_entity.pdbx_description
1 polymer ?
#
loop_
_entity_poly.entity_id
_entity_poly.type
_entity_poly.pdbx_seq_one_letter_code
_entity_poly.pdbx_strand_id
1 'polypeptide(L)' 'MLNKAKQFLEENRLQPYNFLKNGTTEPMVFAWMPAVAIYFNDADGNQLEFITLLEGAGKPEMGVVTYEQWLEHN' A
#
# COMPACT_ATOMS: atom_id res chain seq x y z
N MET A 1 9.36 -0.35 7.02
CA MET A 1 8.41 -1.48 6.92
C MET A 1 8.05 -1.75 5.46
N LEU A 2 7.59 -0.76 4.70
CA LEU A 2 7.30 -0.88 3.25
C LEU A 2 8.38 -1.59 2.44
N ASN A 3 9.63 -1.12 2.51
CA ASN A 3 10.71 -1.69 1.71
C ASN A 3 10.93 -3.18 1.99
N LYS A 4 10.68 -3.63 3.24
CA LYS A 4 10.77 -5.04 3.62
C LYS A 4 9.59 -5.85 3.08
N ALA A 5 8.39 -5.27 3.06
CA ALA A 5 7.19 -5.93 2.53
C ALA A 5 7.33 -6.22 1.03
N LYS A 6 7.74 -5.21 0.24
CA LYS A 6 7.99 -5.38 -1.19
C LYS A 6 9.06 -6.43 -1.47
N GLN A 7 10.20 -6.32 -0.77
CA GLN A 7 11.30 -7.28 -0.87
C GLN A 7 10.83 -8.71 -0.56
N PHE A 8 10.09 -8.90 0.54
CA PHE A 8 9.56 -10.22 0.91
C PHE A 8 8.66 -10.80 -0.18
N LEU A 9 7.76 -10.00 -0.76
CA LEU A 9 6.87 -10.46 -1.82
C LEU A 9 7.66 -10.89 -3.07
N GLU A 10 8.62 -10.07 -3.49
CA GLU A 10 9.49 -10.36 -4.64
C GLU A 10 10.33 -11.64 -4.42
N GLU A 11 10.95 -11.80 -3.26
CA GLU A 11 11.74 -12.98 -2.89
C GLU A 11 10.89 -14.27 -2.89
N ASN A 12 9.61 -14.17 -2.56
CA ASN A 12 8.67 -15.30 -2.52
C ASN A 12 7.86 -15.46 -3.82
N ARG A 13 8.17 -14.70 -4.88
CA ARG A 13 7.47 -14.72 -6.18
C ARG A 13 5.97 -14.41 -6.05
N LEU A 14 5.60 -13.61 -5.05
CA LEU A 14 4.27 -13.07 -4.87
C LEU A 14 4.21 -11.73 -5.59
N GLN A 15 3.31 -11.57 -6.56
CA GLN A 15 3.23 -10.34 -7.35
C GLN A 15 2.52 -9.22 -6.56
N PRO A 16 3.20 -8.13 -6.18
CA PRO A 16 2.55 -7.00 -5.54
C PRO A 16 1.73 -6.19 -6.53
N TYR A 17 0.63 -5.60 -6.05
CA TYR A 17 -0.19 -4.64 -6.79
C TYR A 17 -0.83 -3.60 -5.85
N ASN A 18 -1.31 -2.50 -6.44
CA ASN A 18 -1.94 -1.39 -5.73
C ASN A 18 -3.12 -0.81 -6.55
N PHE A 19 -3.78 0.20 -6.00
CA PHE A 19 -4.92 0.89 -6.61
C PHE A 19 -4.57 2.31 -7.11
N LEU A 20 -3.29 2.66 -7.25
CA LEU A 20 -2.84 3.97 -7.75
C LEU A 20 -3.06 4.14 -9.26
N LYS A 21 -3.37 3.06 -9.99
CA LYS A 21 -3.63 3.07 -11.45
C LYS A 21 -2.50 3.68 -12.29
N ASN A 22 -1.28 3.74 -11.75
CA ASN A 22 -0.09 4.32 -12.38
C ASN A 22 0.87 3.26 -12.93
N GLY A 23 0.49 1.97 -12.86
CA GLY A 23 1.29 0.85 -13.33
C GLY A 23 2.47 0.49 -12.41
N THR A 24 2.60 1.12 -11.25
CA THR A 24 3.63 0.77 -10.26
C THR A 24 3.13 -0.31 -9.32
N THR A 25 4.07 -0.94 -8.62
CA THR A 25 3.81 -1.90 -7.53
C THR A 25 4.24 -1.36 -6.17
N GLU A 26 4.35 -0.03 -6.07
CA GLU A 26 4.69 0.62 -4.81
C GLU A 26 3.50 0.58 -3.84
N PRO A 27 3.75 0.56 -2.53
CA PRO A 27 2.67 0.67 -1.55
C PRO A 27 1.91 2.00 -1.68
N MET A 28 0.64 1.98 -1.33
CA MET A 28 -0.26 3.13 -1.39
C MET A 28 -0.80 3.47 -0.01
N VAL A 29 -1.29 4.69 0.16
CA VAL A 29 -1.93 5.15 1.40
C VAL A 29 -3.43 5.27 1.20
N PHE A 30 -4.19 4.62 2.09
CA PHE A 30 -5.60 4.93 2.28
C PHE A 30 -5.71 6.17 3.17
N ALA A 31 -6.18 7.29 2.63
CA ALA A 31 -6.20 8.53 3.39
C ALA A 31 -7.36 8.60 4.39
N TRP A 32 -8.49 7.94 4.13
CA TRP A 32 -9.66 7.91 5.03
C TRP A 32 -9.36 7.24 6.38
N MET A 33 -8.49 6.23 6.38
CA MET A 33 -7.91 5.57 7.54
C MET A 33 -6.40 5.56 7.29
N PRO A 34 -5.62 6.54 7.81
CA PRO A 34 -4.22 6.72 7.49
C PRO A 34 -3.45 5.42 7.64
N ALA A 35 -3.21 4.75 6.51
CA ALA A 35 -2.62 3.42 6.50
C ALA A 35 -1.95 3.18 5.17
N VAL A 36 -0.75 2.63 5.22
CA VAL A 36 -0.02 2.22 4.02
C VAL A 36 -0.23 0.74 3.79
N ALA A 37 -0.58 0.39 2.55
CA ALA A 37 -0.98 -0.95 2.15
C ALA A 37 -0.34 -1.35 0.82
N ILE A 38 -0.09 -2.65 0.67
CA ILE A 38 0.24 -3.30 -0.61
C ILE A 38 -0.50 -4.63 -0.69
N TYR A 39 -1.05 -4.94 -1.86
CA TYR A 39 -1.84 -6.13 -2.10
C TYR A 39 -1.03 -7.19 -2.86
N PHE A 40 -1.40 -8.45 -2.70
CA PHE A 40 -0.86 -9.59 -3.43
C PHE A 40 -1.84 -10.77 -3.40
N ASN A 41 -1.65 -11.72 -4.31
CA ASN A 41 -2.40 -12.97 -4.29
C ASN A 41 -1.54 -14.08 -3.66
N ASP A 42 -2.14 -14.92 -2.81
CA ASP A 42 -1.50 -16.16 -2.38
C ASP A 42 -1.56 -17.26 -3.47
N ALA A 43 -1.01 -18.44 -3.15
CA ALA A 43 -0.97 -19.56 -4.09
C ALA A 43 -2.36 -20.10 -4.48
N ASP A 44 -3.36 -19.89 -3.63
CA ASP A 44 -4.75 -20.31 -3.87
C ASP A 44 -5.56 -19.23 -4.62
N GLY A 45 -4.96 -18.06 -4.85
CA GLY A 45 -5.59 -16.93 -5.51
C GLY A 45 -6.40 -16.03 -4.56
N ASN A 46 -6.24 -16.20 -3.24
CA ASN A 46 -6.85 -15.27 -2.28
C ASN A 46 -6.13 -13.93 -2.32
N GLN A 47 -6.90 -12.85 -2.29
CA GLN A 47 -6.37 -11.49 -2.22
C GLN A 47 -6.03 -11.15 -0.76
N LEU A 48 -4.76 -10.86 -0.52
CA LEU A 48 -4.24 -10.47 0.78
C LEU A 48 -3.63 -9.07 0.72
N GLU A 49 -3.52 -8.43 1.87
CA GLU A 49 -2.84 -7.15 2.02
C GLU A 49 -1.84 -7.19 3.18
N PHE A 50 -0.71 -6.51 2.99
CA PHE A 50 0.09 -6.03 4.10
C PHE A 50 -0.28 -4.57 4.36
N ILE A 51 -0.75 -4.28 5.57
CA ILE A 51 -1.22 -2.96 5.96
C ILE A 51 -0.63 -2.55 7.32
N THR A 52 -0.26 -1.28 7.46
CA THR A 52 0.10 -0.67 8.74
C THR A 52 -0.49 0.72 8.85
N LEU A 53 -0.93 1.08 10.05
CA LEU A 53 -1.42 2.43 10.36
C LEU A 53 -0.27 3.44 10.28
N LEU A 54 -0.60 4.64 9.81
CA LEU A 54 0.22 5.83 9.83
C LEU A 54 -0.31 6.77 10.92
N GLU A 55 0.55 7.64 11.43
CA GLU A 55 0.12 8.71 12.31
C GLU A 55 -0.64 9.79 11.52
N GLY A 56 -1.57 10.47 12.19
CA GLY A 56 -2.35 11.57 11.62
C GLY A 56 -3.86 11.33 11.64
N ALA A 57 -4.61 12.36 11.27
CA ALA A 57 -6.06 12.28 11.12
C ALA A 57 -6.45 11.77 9.72
N GLY A 58 -7.57 11.07 9.63
CA GLY A 58 -8.12 10.62 8.34
C GLY A 58 -8.51 11.79 7.44
N LYS A 59 -8.16 11.70 6.16
CA LYS A 59 -8.42 12.65 5.08
C LYS A 59 -9.14 11.96 3.91
N PRO A 60 -10.42 11.55 4.06
CA PRO A 60 -11.15 10.80 3.04
C PRO A 60 -11.15 11.45 1.65
N GLU A 61 -11.10 12.78 1.60
CA GLU A 61 -11.07 13.60 0.39
C GLU A 61 -9.84 13.36 -0.50
N MET A 62 -8.72 12.87 0.05
CA MET A 62 -7.53 12.52 -0.72
C MET A 62 -7.66 11.15 -1.41
N GLY A 63 -8.58 10.30 -0.97
CA GLY A 63 -8.77 8.96 -1.54
C GLY A 63 -7.57 8.04 -1.30
N VAL A 64 -7.03 7.48 -2.39
CA VAL A 64 -5.84 6.62 -2.39
C VAL A 64 -4.67 7.37 -3.03
N VAL A 65 -3.59 7.57 -2.28
CA VAL A 65 -2.45 8.40 -2.69
C VAL A 65 -1.13 7.64 -2.52
N THR A 66 -0.04 8.14 -3.10
CA THR A 66 1.29 7.58 -2.81
C THR A 66 1.73 7.95 -1.39
N TYR A 67 2.74 7.25 -0.86
CA TYR A 67 3.29 7.60 0.44
C TYR A 67 3.92 9.00 0.45
N GLU A 68 4.58 9.40 -0.64
CA GLU A 68 5.15 10.73 -0.82
C GLU A 68 4.06 11.81 -0.77
N GLN A 69 2.96 11.61 -1.49
CA GLN A 69 1.83 12.54 -1.48
C GLN A 69 1.20 12.66 -0.08
N TRP A 70 1.17 11.57 0.70
CA TRP A 70 0.72 11.61 2.09
C TRP A 70 1.63 12.47 2.98
N LEU A 71 2.95 12.35 2.82
CA LEU A 71 3.95 13.14 3.57
C LEU A 71 3.94 14.62 3.20
N GLU A 72 3.60 14.99 1.97
CA GLU A 72 3.47 16.41 1.60
C GLU A 72 2.33 17.12 2.33
N HIS A 73 1.35 16.36 2.84
CA HIS A 73 0.17 16.90 3.49
C HIS A 73 0.16 16.67 5.02
N ASN A 74 1.21 16.07 5.61
CA ASN A 74 1.33 15.77 7.04
C ASN A 74 2.75 16.01 7.56
#